data_AF-A0A522L4E9-F1
#
_entry.id   AF-A0A522L4E9-F1
#
_cell.length_a   1.000
_cell.length_b   1.000
_cell.length_c   1.000
_cell.angle_alpha   90.00
_cell.angle_beta   90.00
_cell.angle_gamma   90.00
#
_symmetry.space_group_name_H-M   'P 1'
#
loop_
_entity.id
_entity.type
_entity.pdbx_description
1 polymer ?
#
loop_
_entity_poly.entity_id
_entity_poly.type
_entity_poly.pdbx_seq_one_letter_code
_entity_poly.pdbx_strand_id
1 'polypeptide(L)'
;MRGLIPDSFIDDLLARVDIVDVIERRVPLKKAGREWTACCPFHDERTPSFTVSPTKQFFHCFGCGAHGSAIKFLMDYERLEFPDAVEELAQSVGLTVPRENRGGERPREDKTDLYALLDACAQWFQDQLPTSPEAQAYCKQRGLDAAIMANFRIGWAPAGYDGLIKALGNTPRRMELLAEAGMVSSGERGGKYDRFRERLMFPILDRRGRVIAFGGRVIGADQGPKYLNSPETPLFHKGRELFALWQVKQANPKLARIVVVEGYMDVAALHQAGLPIAVATLGTATTSEHAERLFRSANDVVFCFDGDRAGRAAAWKALDAALPCLRDGRQAYFLFLPDPEDPDSLVRKEGKDGFLARLNAATPLSEYFFEHLAQDVDTASLDGRARLAEHARPLIAKLPDGAFRDLMADELEKRTGARAILAPSAPRSAPRHTNAQRSLVRSAIALLLAQPGMADRVDKPYRFLRLDKPGVALLAELMDVARSRPGINAAMLVEHFAERSEYAALQKLMVTAVIGTPEAQRIEFLEALTRMDEQATALRREALLAKMRAAPLDDAEKAELRDLLAARVRPTATPD
;
A
#
# COMPACT_ATOMS: atom_id res chain seq x y z
N MET A 1 2.19 -7.88 -4.25
CA MET A 1 1.13 -8.14 -5.26
C MET A 1 1.66 -8.06 -6.70
N ARG A 2 2.88 -7.53 -6.92
CA ARG A 2 3.53 -7.48 -8.23
C ARG A 2 3.86 -8.87 -8.79
N GLY A 3 4.27 -9.79 -7.93
CA GLY A 3 4.60 -11.19 -8.28
C GLY A 3 3.45 -12.07 -8.77
N LEU A 4 2.29 -11.51 -9.15
CA LEU A 4 1.23 -12.23 -9.89
C LEU A 4 1.26 -11.91 -11.40
N ILE A 5 1.95 -10.84 -11.79
CA ILE A 5 2.06 -10.37 -13.17
C ILE A 5 3.52 -10.53 -13.58
N PRO A 6 3.83 -11.30 -14.65
CA PRO A 6 5.20 -11.47 -15.11
C PRO A 6 5.88 -10.15 -15.42
N ASP A 7 7.13 -9.99 -14.97
CA ASP A 7 7.93 -8.79 -15.27
C ASP A 7 8.06 -8.56 -16.78
N SER A 8 8.15 -9.63 -17.58
CA SER A 8 8.17 -9.56 -19.04
C SER A 8 6.90 -8.92 -19.62
N PHE A 9 5.74 -9.15 -19.00
CA PHE A 9 4.51 -8.50 -19.44
C PHE A 9 4.48 -7.03 -19.05
N ILE A 10 4.98 -6.68 -17.86
CA ILE A 10 5.09 -5.28 -17.42
C ILE A 10 6.01 -4.51 -18.38
N ASP A 11 7.12 -5.13 -18.79
CA ASP A 11 8.03 -4.59 -19.79
C ASP A 11 7.33 -4.39 -21.14
N ASP A 12 6.66 -5.43 -21.66
CA ASP A 12 5.92 -5.37 -22.93
C ASP A 12 4.83 -4.29 -22.91
N LEU A 13 4.14 -4.14 -21.78
CA LEU A 13 3.13 -3.11 -21.58
C LEU A 13 3.74 -1.71 -21.62
N LEU A 14 4.79 -1.46 -20.84
CA LEU A 14 5.47 -0.16 -20.80
C LEU A 14 6.16 0.18 -22.11
N ALA A 15 6.54 -0.81 -22.92
CA ALA A 15 7.08 -0.58 -24.25
C ALA A 15 6.01 -0.14 -25.27
N ARG A 16 4.74 -0.48 -25.05
CA ARG A 16 3.61 -0.13 -25.94
C ARG A 16 2.85 1.12 -25.52
N VAL A 17 2.97 1.52 -24.26
CA VAL A 17 2.31 2.69 -23.70
C VAL A 17 3.21 3.91 -23.86
N ASP A 18 2.68 5.01 -24.38
CA ASP A 18 3.34 6.31 -24.29
C ASP A 18 2.83 7.07 -23.05
N ILE A 19 3.77 7.40 -22.15
CA ILE A 19 3.47 8.16 -20.94
C ILE A 19 2.84 9.53 -21.24
N VAL A 20 3.16 10.16 -22.37
CA VAL A 20 2.58 11.45 -22.77
C VAL A 20 1.08 11.27 -22.97
N ASP A 21 0.66 10.27 -23.74
CA ASP A 21 -0.75 9.98 -24.03
C ASP A 21 -1.53 9.61 -22.77
N VAL A 22 -0.91 8.83 -21.87
CA VAL A 22 -1.54 8.43 -20.59
C VAL A 22 -1.84 9.64 -19.72
N ILE A 23 -0.89 10.57 -19.64
CA ILE A 23 -1.00 11.77 -18.80
C ILE A 23 -1.90 12.81 -19.47
N GLU A 24 -1.76 13.05 -20.78
CA GLU A 24 -2.48 14.09 -21.51
C GLU A 24 -4.00 13.90 -21.48
N ARG A 25 -4.47 12.65 -21.40
CA ARG A 25 -5.90 12.32 -21.19
C ARG A 25 -6.48 12.83 -19.87
N ARG A 26 -5.63 13.15 -18.89
CA ARG A 26 -6.01 13.52 -17.51
C ARG A 26 -5.55 14.92 -17.14
N VAL A 27 -4.38 15.33 -17.65
CA VAL A 27 -3.74 16.61 -17.36
C VAL A 27 -3.33 17.24 -18.68
N PRO A 28 -3.82 18.45 -19.01
CA PRO A 28 -3.48 19.10 -20.28
C PRO A 28 -1.99 19.46 -20.32
N LEU A 29 -1.24 18.80 -21.20
CA LEU A 29 0.20 19.00 -21.37
C LEU A 29 0.52 20.09 -22.39
N LYS A 30 1.61 20.82 -22.17
CA LYS A 30 2.17 21.80 -23.12
C LYS A 30 3.60 21.42 -23.47
N LYS A 31 3.90 21.37 -24.77
CA LYS A 31 5.25 21.03 -25.25
C LYS A 31 6.25 22.14 -24.92
N ALA A 32 7.38 21.77 -24.32
CA ALA A 32 8.47 22.66 -23.92
C ALA A 32 9.82 22.05 -24.36
N GLY A 33 10.25 22.38 -25.58
CA GLY A 33 11.46 21.81 -26.17
C GLY A 33 11.30 20.30 -26.46
N ARG A 34 12.12 19.47 -25.80
CA ARG A 34 12.07 17.99 -25.91
C ARG A 34 11.12 17.33 -24.90
N GLU A 35 10.63 18.11 -23.95
CA GLU A 35 9.83 17.66 -22.80
C GLU A 35 8.40 18.23 -22.92
N TRP A 36 7.50 17.73 -22.08
CA TRP A 36 6.15 18.28 -21.91
C TRP A 36 5.96 18.80 -20.50
N THR A 37 5.15 19.83 -20.32
CA THR A 37 4.97 20.52 -19.03
C THR A 37 3.51 20.79 -18.71
N ALA A 38 3.17 20.81 -17.42
CA ALA A 38 1.84 21.18 -16.91
C ALA A 38 1.93 21.70 -15.47
N CYS A 39 0.81 22.26 -14.97
CA CYS A 39 0.63 22.35 -13.52
C CYS A 39 0.44 20.94 -12.96
N CYS A 40 1.09 20.68 -11.84
CA CYS A 40 1.13 19.37 -11.23
C CYS A 40 -0.24 18.95 -10.68
N PRO A 41 -0.72 17.74 -10.99
CA PRO A 41 -1.98 17.26 -10.44
C PRO A 41 -1.90 16.81 -8.97
N PHE A 42 -0.70 16.74 -8.40
CA PHE A 42 -0.46 16.18 -7.06
C PHE A 42 -0.30 17.24 -5.96
N HIS A 43 -0.28 18.52 -6.33
CA HIS A 43 -0.27 19.65 -5.41
C HIS A 43 -0.74 20.93 -6.11
N ASP A 44 -1.25 21.89 -5.34
CA ASP A 44 -1.73 23.15 -5.88
C ASP A 44 -0.58 24.09 -6.25
N GLU A 45 -0.52 24.49 -7.51
CA GLU A 45 0.45 25.47 -8.02
C GLU A 45 -0.14 26.34 -9.13
N ARG A 46 0.44 27.52 -9.34
CA ARG A 46 0.05 28.47 -10.41
C ARG A 46 1.01 28.45 -11.61
N THR A 47 2.24 28.00 -11.40
CA THR A 47 3.28 27.92 -12.42
C THR A 47 3.58 26.46 -12.72
N PRO A 48 3.67 26.04 -14.00
CA PRO A 48 3.96 24.65 -14.35
C PRO A 48 5.29 24.15 -13.75
N SER A 49 5.24 23.14 -12.87
CA SER A 49 6.44 22.44 -12.40
C SER A 49 6.44 20.94 -12.73
N PHE A 50 5.35 20.42 -13.29
CA PHE A 50 5.22 19.04 -13.73
C PHE A 50 5.83 18.87 -15.12
N THR A 51 6.81 17.98 -15.26
CA THR A 51 7.50 17.70 -16.52
C THR A 51 7.37 16.22 -16.88
N VAL A 52 7.12 15.92 -18.16
CA VAL A 52 7.01 14.56 -18.70
C VAL A 52 8.02 14.41 -19.84
N SER A 53 8.86 13.37 -19.73
CA SER A 53 9.89 13.06 -20.71
C SER A 53 9.46 11.91 -21.62
N PRO A 54 9.20 12.17 -22.91
CA PRO A 54 8.88 11.12 -23.87
C PRO A 54 10.04 10.14 -24.05
N THR A 55 11.28 10.65 -24.01
CA THR A 55 12.49 9.83 -24.18
C THR A 55 12.73 8.92 -22.99
N LYS A 56 12.55 9.41 -21.75
CA LYS A 56 12.74 8.61 -20.54
C LYS A 56 11.51 7.77 -20.18
N GLN A 57 10.37 8.02 -20.82
CA GLN A 57 9.05 7.47 -20.44
C GLN A 57 8.75 7.67 -18.94
N PHE A 58 9.04 8.88 -18.44
CA PHE A 58 9.06 9.21 -17.01
C PHE A 58 8.57 10.64 -16.75
N PHE A 59 7.83 10.84 -15.65
CA PHE A 59 7.40 12.17 -15.20
C PHE A 59 8.11 12.60 -13.92
N HIS A 60 8.24 13.90 -13.71
CA HIS A 60 8.74 14.50 -12.48
C HIS A 60 8.12 15.88 -12.23
N CYS A 61 7.69 16.13 -11.00
CA CYS A 61 7.27 17.43 -10.52
C CYS A 61 8.39 18.12 -9.75
N PHE A 62 8.85 19.27 -10.23
CA PHE A 62 9.88 20.06 -9.54
C PHE A 62 9.37 20.80 -8.30
N GLY A 63 8.04 20.98 -8.14
CA GLY A 63 7.45 21.59 -6.96
C GLY A 63 7.31 20.62 -5.78
N CYS A 64 6.57 19.53 -5.96
CA CYS A 64 6.29 18.56 -4.88
C CYS A 64 7.16 17.31 -4.87
N GLY A 65 8.00 17.11 -5.90
CA GLY A 65 8.87 15.94 -6.02
C GLY A 65 8.18 14.66 -6.46
N ALA A 66 6.89 14.65 -6.82
CA ALA A 66 6.20 13.47 -7.36
C ALA A 66 6.84 13.03 -8.68
N HIS A 67 7.04 11.72 -8.89
CA HIS A 67 7.71 11.20 -10.08
C HIS A 67 7.42 9.71 -10.31
N GLY A 68 7.60 9.24 -11.55
CA GLY A 68 7.40 7.82 -11.87
C GLY A 68 7.17 7.50 -13.34
N SER A 69 6.91 6.22 -13.61
CA SER A 69 6.43 5.67 -14.89
C SER A 69 4.93 5.93 -15.10
N ALA A 70 4.40 5.55 -16.27
CA ALA A 70 2.96 5.61 -16.55
C ALA A 70 2.11 4.83 -15.52
N ILE A 71 2.59 3.67 -15.06
CA ILE A 71 1.94 2.87 -14.01
C ILE A 71 1.86 3.69 -12.72
N LYS A 72 3.01 4.24 -12.29
CA LYS A 72 3.10 5.03 -11.06
C LYS A 72 2.21 6.28 -11.13
N PHE A 73 2.11 6.92 -12.29
CA PHE A 73 1.21 8.04 -12.50
C PHE A 73 -0.25 7.64 -12.24
N LEU A 74 -0.75 6.54 -12.81
CA LEU A 74 -2.12 6.09 -12.56
C LEU A 74 -2.35 5.67 -11.11
N MET A 75 -1.36 5.01 -10.50
CA MET A 75 -1.44 4.65 -9.08
C MET A 75 -1.62 5.90 -8.20
N ASP A 76 -0.90 6.97 -8.50
CA ASP A 76 -0.95 8.19 -7.68
C ASP A 76 -2.14 9.10 -8.05
N TYR A 77 -2.46 9.22 -9.34
CA TYR A 77 -3.51 10.10 -9.86
C TYR A 77 -4.91 9.51 -9.63
N GLU A 78 -5.10 8.24 -9.96
CA GLU A 78 -6.38 7.54 -9.84
C GLU A 78 -6.50 6.69 -8.57
N ARG A 79 -5.45 6.69 -7.74
CA ARG A 79 -5.39 5.93 -6.47
C ARG A 79 -5.55 4.42 -6.69
N LEU A 80 -5.04 3.95 -7.82
CA LEU A 80 -5.04 2.54 -8.19
C LEU A 80 -3.94 1.79 -7.46
N GLU A 81 -4.20 0.54 -7.11
CA GLU A 81 -3.13 -0.38 -6.72
C GLU A 81 -2.43 -0.89 -7.98
N PHE A 82 -1.19 -1.37 -7.84
CA PHE A 82 -0.36 -1.74 -8.99
C PHE A 82 -1.06 -2.66 -10.02
N PRO A 83 -1.75 -3.76 -9.62
CA PRO A 83 -2.42 -4.61 -10.61
C PRO A 83 -3.53 -3.90 -11.38
N ASP A 84 -4.27 -2.97 -10.76
CA ASP A 84 -5.33 -2.23 -11.46
C ASP A 84 -4.74 -1.21 -12.43
N ALA A 85 -3.66 -0.53 -12.03
CA ALA A 85 -2.96 0.39 -12.93
C ALA A 85 -2.39 -0.34 -14.15
N VAL A 86 -1.87 -1.56 -13.96
CA VAL A 86 -1.42 -2.42 -15.06
C VAL A 86 -2.59 -2.88 -15.93
N GLU A 87 -3.72 -3.29 -15.34
CA GLU A 87 -4.92 -3.68 -16.09
C GLU A 87 -5.51 -2.51 -16.90
N GLU A 88 -5.59 -1.32 -16.32
CA GLU A 88 -6.08 -0.10 -16.98
C GLU A 88 -5.21 0.27 -18.19
N LEU A 89 -3.89 0.27 -18.02
CA LEU A 89 -2.96 0.50 -19.12
C LEU A 89 -3.05 -0.60 -20.18
N ALA A 90 -3.12 -1.88 -19.77
CA ALA A 90 -3.23 -2.99 -20.69
C ALA A 90 -4.48 -2.88 -21.56
N GLN A 91 -5.63 -2.56 -20.97
CA GLN A 91 -6.87 -2.30 -21.70
C GLN A 91 -6.73 -1.16 -22.70
N SER A 92 -6.04 -0.07 -22.32
CA SER A 92 -5.84 1.09 -23.20
C SER A 92 -5.07 0.77 -24.50
N VAL A 93 -4.24 -0.29 -24.49
CA VAL A 93 -3.45 -0.76 -25.64
C VAL A 93 -3.89 -2.13 -26.17
N GLY A 94 -5.08 -2.61 -25.76
CA GLY A 94 -5.65 -3.87 -26.22
C GLY A 94 -4.90 -5.13 -25.75
N LEU A 95 -4.16 -5.05 -24.65
CA LEU A 95 -3.47 -6.16 -24.02
C LEU A 95 -4.32 -6.79 -22.90
N THR A 96 -4.18 -8.11 -22.74
CA THR A 96 -4.73 -8.85 -21.61
C THR A 96 -3.59 -9.22 -20.65
N VAL A 97 -3.75 -8.90 -19.37
CA VAL A 97 -2.71 -9.15 -18.35
C VAL A 97 -2.60 -10.66 -18.06
N PRO A 98 -1.46 -11.31 -18.36
CA PRO A 98 -1.20 -12.70 -18.02
C PRO A 98 -1.02 -12.79 -16.49
N ARG A 99 -1.64 -13.80 -15.89
CA ARG A 99 -1.56 -14.07 -14.46
C ARG A 99 -0.85 -15.41 -14.29
N GLU A 100 0.22 -15.44 -13.49
CA GLU A 100 0.87 -16.72 -13.17
C GLU A 100 -0.09 -17.59 -12.37
N ASN A 101 -0.50 -18.70 -12.99
CA ASN A 101 -1.33 -19.72 -12.36
C ASN A 101 -0.52 -20.45 -11.30
N ARG A 102 -0.54 -19.96 -10.04
CA ARG A 102 -0.30 -20.84 -8.89
C ARG A 102 -1.53 -21.74 -8.72
N GLY A 103 -1.51 -22.87 -9.41
CA GLY A 103 -2.35 -24.04 -9.13
C GLY A 103 -3.87 -23.85 -9.25
N GLY A 104 -4.44 -24.25 -10.39
CA GLY A 104 -5.79 -24.84 -10.43
C GLY A 104 -7.01 -23.94 -10.25
N GLU A 105 -6.88 -22.62 -10.16
CA GLU A 105 -8.05 -21.73 -10.21
C GLU A 105 -8.49 -21.46 -11.65
N ARG A 106 -9.77 -21.73 -11.93
CA ARG A 106 -10.44 -21.49 -13.23
C ARG A 106 -10.21 -20.03 -13.69
N PRO A 107 -10.28 -19.76 -15.02
CA PRO A 107 -10.21 -18.39 -15.54
C PRO A 107 -11.13 -17.50 -14.71
N ARG A 108 -10.66 -16.35 -14.21
CA ARG A 108 -11.55 -15.40 -13.51
C ARG A 108 -12.75 -15.15 -14.41
N GLU A 109 -13.90 -15.68 -14.02
CA GLU A 109 -15.18 -15.42 -14.68
C GLU A 109 -15.36 -13.91 -14.79
N ASP A 110 -15.86 -13.45 -15.93
CA ASP A 110 -16.22 -12.07 -16.12
C ASP A 110 -17.30 -11.69 -15.08
N LYS A 111 -16.87 -11.03 -13.99
CA LYS A 111 -17.76 -10.62 -12.89
C LYS A 111 -18.52 -9.33 -13.20
N THR A 112 -18.43 -8.82 -14.44
CA THR A 112 -19.13 -7.60 -14.86
C THR A 112 -20.63 -7.71 -14.60
N ASP A 113 -21.23 -8.87 -14.92
CA ASP A 113 -22.64 -9.14 -14.64
C ASP A 113 -22.98 -9.09 -13.15
N LEU A 114 -22.08 -9.59 -12.29
CA LEU A 114 -22.29 -9.64 -10.84
C LEU A 114 -22.21 -8.23 -10.23
N TYR A 115 -21.27 -7.39 -10.67
CA TYR A 115 -21.21 -5.98 -10.30
C TYR A 115 -22.45 -5.22 -10.78
N ALA A 116 -22.86 -5.40 -12.04
CA ALA A 116 -24.05 -4.76 -12.59
C ALA A 116 -25.33 -5.18 -11.84
N LEU A 117 -25.43 -6.45 -11.44
CA LEU A 117 -26.54 -6.93 -10.61
C LEU A 117 -26.56 -6.26 -9.24
N LEU A 118 -25.43 -6.22 -8.53
CA LEU A 118 -25.33 -5.62 -7.21
C LEU A 118 -25.64 -4.12 -7.24
N ASP A 119 -25.21 -3.43 -8.29
CA ASP A 119 -25.56 -2.02 -8.50
C ASP A 119 -27.06 -1.83 -8.72
N ALA A 120 -27.69 -2.70 -9.52
CA ALA A 120 -29.15 -2.72 -9.70
C ALA A 120 -29.89 -3.02 -8.38
N CYS A 121 -29.35 -3.89 -7.52
CA CYS A 121 -29.91 -4.13 -6.18
C CYS A 121 -29.84 -2.88 -5.32
N ALA A 122 -28.69 -2.17 -5.32
CA ALA A 122 -28.53 -0.93 -4.57
C ALA A 122 -29.46 0.17 -5.06
N GLN A 123 -29.68 0.28 -6.37
CA GLN A 123 -30.66 1.20 -6.94
C GLN A 123 -32.08 0.83 -6.48
N TRP A 124 -32.46 -0.45 -6.60
CA TRP A 124 -33.78 -0.90 -6.19
C TRP A 124 -34.06 -0.59 -4.72
N PHE A 125 -33.13 -0.90 -3.80
CA PHE A 125 -33.30 -0.57 -2.38
C PHE A 125 -33.43 0.95 -2.14
N GLN A 126 -32.68 1.78 -2.85
CA GLN A 126 -32.85 3.25 -2.77
C GLN A 126 -34.24 3.67 -3.22
N ASP A 127 -34.76 3.08 -4.30
CA ASP A 127 -36.12 3.37 -4.81
C ASP A 127 -37.22 2.92 -3.83
N GLN A 128 -36.97 1.89 -3.00
CA GLN A 128 -37.89 1.43 -1.97
C GLN A 128 -37.89 2.29 -0.69
N LEU A 129 -36.83 3.08 -0.43
CA LEU A 129 -36.76 3.87 0.80
C LEU A 129 -37.86 4.95 0.87
N PRO A 130 -38.17 5.70 -0.22
CA PRO A 130 -39.27 6.65 -0.24
C PRO A 130 -40.66 6.05 -0.01
N THR A 131 -40.84 4.75 -0.27
CA THR A 131 -42.15 4.09 -0.16
C THR A 131 -42.45 3.60 1.26
N SER A 132 -41.52 3.74 2.21
CA SER A 132 -41.66 3.31 3.60
C SER A 132 -41.62 4.50 4.56
N PRO A 133 -42.77 5.01 5.04
CA PRO A 133 -42.82 6.09 6.03
C PRO A 133 -42.06 5.76 7.31
N GLU A 134 -42.06 4.49 7.72
CA GLU A 134 -41.36 4.01 8.91
C GLU A 134 -39.84 4.12 8.74
N ALA A 135 -39.30 3.66 7.61
CA ALA A 135 -37.87 3.76 7.32
C ALA A 135 -37.40 5.22 7.19
N GLN A 136 -38.22 6.08 6.57
CA GLN A 136 -37.95 7.52 6.51
C GLN A 136 -37.96 8.18 7.89
N ALA A 137 -38.96 7.86 8.73
CA ALA A 137 -39.04 8.36 10.09
C ALA A 137 -37.82 7.93 10.91
N TYR A 138 -37.38 6.69 10.75
CA TYR A 138 -36.18 6.18 11.39
C TYR A 138 -34.90 6.92 10.94
N CYS A 139 -34.71 7.15 9.63
CA CYS A 139 -33.57 7.92 9.11
C CYS A 139 -33.56 9.34 9.66
N LYS A 140 -34.73 9.99 9.70
CA LYS A 140 -34.90 11.33 10.26
C LYS A 140 -34.61 11.37 11.76
N GLN A 141 -35.09 10.39 12.52
CA GLN A 141 -34.81 10.26 13.96
C GLN A 141 -33.31 10.12 14.24
N ARG A 142 -32.59 9.42 13.35
CA ARG A 142 -31.13 9.27 13.43
C ARG A 142 -30.35 10.44 12.84
N GLY A 143 -31.02 11.45 12.31
CA GLY A 143 -30.38 12.64 11.75
C GLY A 143 -29.65 12.39 10.43
N LEU A 144 -30.00 11.35 9.68
CA LEU A 144 -29.44 11.09 8.36
C LEU A 144 -30.08 12.04 7.33
N ASP A 145 -29.30 13.02 6.86
CA ASP A 145 -29.77 13.94 5.82
C ASP A 145 -29.74 13.31 4.42
N ALA A 146 -30.32 14.01 3.45
CA ALA A 146 -30.39 13.55 2.07
C ALA A 146 -29.00 13.39 1.41
N ALA A 147 -28.02 14.21 1.79
CA ALA A 147 -26.68 14.16 1.22
C ALA A 147 -25.92 12.91 1.73
N ILE A 148 -26.05 12.59 3.02
CA ILE A 148 -25.50 11.36 3.60
C ILE A 148 -26.21 10.14 3.03
N MET A 149 -27.54 10.13 2.95
CA MET A 149 -28.27 9.02 2.33
C MET A 149 -27.84 8.78 0.87
N ALA A 150 -27.63 9.84 0.08
CA ALA A 150 -27.13 9.74 -1.29
C ALA A 150 -25.68 9.26 -1.36
N ASN A 151 -24.77 9.85 -0.59
CA ASN A 151 -23.33 9.51 -0.59
C ASN A 151 -23.07 8.05 -0.16
N PHE A 152 -23.88 7.54 0.77
CA PHE A 152 -23.81 6.16 1.22
C PHE A 152 -24.77 5.22 0.48
N ARG A 153 -25.56 5.73 -0.47
CA ARG A 153 -26.57 4.98 -1.24
C ARG A 153 -27.51 4.19 -0.34
N ILE A 154 -27.92 4.80 0.78
CA ILE A 154 -28.78 4.17 1.79
C ILE A 154 -30.13 3.85 1.16
N GLY A 155 -30.59 2.62 1.32
CA GLY A 155 -31.87 2.15 0.81
C GLY A 155 -32.70 1.40 1.86
N TRP A 156 -33.82 0.83 1.44
CA TRP A 156 -34.71 0.03 2.26
C TRP A 156 -34.99 -1.31 1.60
N ALA A 157 -34.89 -2.40 2.36
CA ALA A 157 -35.42 -3.70 1.98
C ALA A 157 -36.84 -3.82 2.55
N PRO A 158 -37.89 -3.87 1.71
CA PRO A 158 -39.27 -4.02 2.17
C PRO A 158 -39.53 -5.32 2.92
N ALA A 159 -40.72 -5.40 3.53
CA ALA A 159 -41.27 -6.66 4.02
C ALA A 159 -41.60 -7.62 2.88
N GLY A 160 -41.75 -8.90 3.23
CA GLY A 160 -42.03 -9.97 2.27
C GLY A 160 -40.79 -10.78 1.88
N TYR A 161 -41.00 -11.92 1.23
CA TYR A 161 -39.96 -12.92 0.99
C TYR A 161 -39.38 -12.90 -0.43
N ASP A 162 -39.93 -12.12 -1.36
CA ASP A 162 -39.60 -12.23 -2.78
C ASP A 162 -39.65 -10.90 -3.56
N GLY A 163 -39.57 -9.76 -2.88
CA GLY A 163 -39.62 -8.44 -3.53
C GLY A 163 -38.43 -8.20 -4.46
N LEU A 164 -37.21 -8.47 -3.99
CA LEU A 164 -35.98 -8.36 -4.78
C LEU A 164 -35.94 -9.44 -5.87
N ILE A 165 -36.34 -10.66 -5.54
CA ILE A 165 -36.47 -11.77 -6.52
C ILE A 165 -37.43 -11.37 -7.65
N LYS A 166 -38.60 -10.80 -7.36
CA LYS A 166 -39.56 -10.36 -8.38
C LYS A 166 -39.07 -9.17 -9.21
N ALA A 167 -38.27 -8.29 -8.61
CA ALA A 167 -37.76 -7.12 -9.31
C ALA A 167 -36.59 -7.47 -10.24
N LEU A 168 -35.65 -8.30 -9.75
CA LEU A 168 -34.35 -8.50 -10.37
C LEU A 168 -34.05 -9.97 -10.71
N GLY A 169 -34.87 -10.92 -10.31
CA GLY A 169 -34.69 -12.37 -10.52
C GLY A 169 -35.42 -12.93 -11.76
N ASN A 170 -35.72 -12.09 -12.75
CA ASN A 170 -36.67 -12.38 -13.84
C ASN A 170 -36.17 -13.42 -14.86
N THR A 171 -34.92 -13.88 -14.75
CA THR A 171 -34.33 -14.92 -15.60
C THR A 171 -33.54 -15.92 -14.75
N PRO A 172 -33.37 -17.17 -15.21
CA PRO A 172 -32.55 -18.16 -14.50
C PRO A 172 -31.14 -17.64 -14.18
N ARG A 173 -30.49 -16.99 -15.15
CA ARG A 173 -29.15 -16.42 -14.98
C ARG A 173 -29.11 -15.33 -13.90
N ARG A 174 -30.07 -14.40 -13.89
CA ARG A 174 -30.12 -13.37 -12.84
C ARG A 174 -30.40 -13.97 -11.47
N MET A 175 -31.16 -15.06 -11.41
CA MET A 175 -31.39 -15.76 -10.16
C MET A 175 -30.16 -16.51 -9.63
N GLU A 176 -29.33 -17.06 -10.51
CA GLU A 176 -28.01 -17.59 -10.14
C GLU A 176 -27.11 -16.50 -9.58
N LEU A 177 -27.01 -15.36 -10.29
CA LEU A 177 -26.19 -14.23 -9.85
C LEU A 177 -26.67 -13.65 -8.52
N LEU A 178 -27.99 -13.58 -8.26
CA LEU A 178 -28.53 -13.15 -6.96
C LEU A 178 -28.17 -14.11 -5.82
N ALA A 179 -28.11 -15.41 -6.10
CA ALA A 179 -27.65 -16.40 -5.13
C ALA A 179 -26.13 -16.28 -4.91
N GLU A 180 -25.34 -16.13 -5.98
CA GLU A 180 -23.88 -15.95 -5.93
C GLU A 180 -23.48 -14.66 -5.18
N ALA A 181 -24.22 -13.58 -5.40
CA ALA A 181 -24.09 -12.31 -4.69
C ALA A 181 -24.54 -12.38 -3.22
N GLY A 182 -25.13 -13.50 -2.78
CA GLY A 182 -25.65 -13.66 -1.43
C GLY A 182 -26.88 -12.80 -1.13
N MET A 183 -27.63 -12.40 -2.16
CA MET A 183 -28.87 -11.61 -2.02
C MET A 183 -30.11 -12.47 -1.79
N VAL A 184 -30.01 -13.76 -2.11
CA VAL A 184 -31.07 -14.77 -1.94
C VAL A 184 -30.60 -15.87 -1.00
N SER A 185 -31.49 -16.36 -0.15
CA SER A 185 -31.28 -17.50 0.73
C SER A 185 -32.24 -18.64 0.36
N SER A 186 -31.89 -19.88 0.71
CA SER A 186 -32.71 -21.07 0.47
C SER A 186 -33.30 -21.57 1.78
N GLY A 187 -34.59 -21.93 1.78
CA GLY A 187 -35.26 -22.57 2.91
C GLY A 187 -35.02 -24.08 2.94
N GLU A 188 -35.43 -24.73 4.03
CA GLU A 188 -35.25 -26.19 4.22
C GLU A 188 -35.89 -27.04 3.11
N ARG A 189 -36.99 -26.56 2.52
CA ARG A 189 -37.71 -27.23 1.42
C ARG A 189 -37.21 -26.79 0.03
N GLY A 190 -36.08 -26.08 -0.06
CA GLY A 190 -35.48 -25.62 -1.31
C GLY A 190 -36.07 -24.33 -1.90
N GLY A 191 -37.10 -23.73 -1.28
CA GLY A 191 -37.66 -22.45 -1.71
C GLY A 191 -36.67 -21.30 -1.53
N LYS A 192 -36.51 -20.45 -2.55
CA LYS A 192 -35.65 -19.27 -2.52
C LYS A 192 -36.42 -18.05 -1.98
N TYR A 193 -35.76 -17.23 -1.17
CA TYR A 193 -36.32 -15.99 -0.63
C TYR A 193 -35.25 -14.91 -0.45
N ASP A 194 -35.67 -13.65 -0.45
CA ASP A 194 -34.83 -12.46 -0.24
C ASP A 194 -34.08 -12.56 1.09
N ARG A 195 -32.76 -12.41 1.08
CA ARG A 195 -31.95 -12.46 2.31
C ARG A 195 -32.27 -11.29 3.25
N PHE A 196 -32.37 -10.08 2.69
CA PHE A 196 -32.63 -8.85 3.43
C PHE A 196 -34.10 -8.51 3.35
N ARG A 197 -34.72 -8.30 4.51
CA ARG A 197 -36.14 -7.97 4.66
C ARG A 197 -36.27 -7.02 5.84
N GLU A 198 -37.11 -6.00 5.69
CA GLU A 198 -37.42 -5.00 6.73
C GLU A 198 -36.15 -4.39 7.35
N ARG A 199 -35.21 -4.02 6.47
CA ARG A 199 -33.89 -3.53 6.86
C ARG A 199 -33.54 -2.26 6.12
N LEU A 200 -32.95 -1.32 6.85
CA LEU A 200 -32.21 -0.22 6.25
C LEU A 200 -30.92 -0.78 5.64
N MET A 201 -30.69 -0.49 4.37
CA MET A 201 -29.66 -1.11 3.54
C MET A 201 -28.49 -0.17 3.34
N PHE A 202 -27.28 -0.70 3.56
CA PHE A 202 -26.00 -0.02 3.44
C PHE A 202 -25.13 -0.76 2.41
N PRO A 203 -25.06 -0.28 1.16
CA PRO A 203 -24.15 -0.83 0.16
C PRO A 203 -22.69 -0.73 0.60
N ILE A 204 -21.95 -1.82 0.46
CA ILE A 204 -20.51 -1.88 0.72
C ILE A 204 -19.80 -1.73 -0.62
N LEU A 205 -18.91 -0.75 -0.71
CA LEU A 205 -18.21 -0.40 -1.94
C LEU A 205 -16.77 -0.92 -1.93
N ASP A 206 -16.30 -1.36 -3.10
CA ASP A 206 -14.89 -1.62 -3.30
C ASP A 206 -14.09 -0.33 -3.49
N ARG A 207 -12.78 -0.47 -3.72
CA ARG A 207 -11.86 0.66 -3.97
C ARG A 207 -12.22 1.51 -5.20
N ARG A 208 -12.98 0.98 -6.16
CA ARG A 208 -13.44 1.70 -7.37
C ARG A 208 -14.84 2.30 -7.18
N GLY A 209 -15.44 2.16 -6.01
CA GLY A 209 -16.80 2.65 -5.72
C GLY A 209 -17.91 1.72 -6.22
N ARG A 210 -17.59 0.48 -6.62
CA ARG A 210 -18.57 -0.50 -7.09
C ARG A 210 -19.17 -1.25 -5.91
N VAL A 211 -20.46 -1.53 -5.97
CA VAL A 211 -21.16 -2.31 -4.94
C VAL A 211 -20.67 -3.76 -4.98
N ILE A 212 -20.19 -4.26 -3.85
CA ILE A 212 -19.70 -5.65 -3.70
C ILE A 212 -20.51 -6.47 -2.69
N ALA A 213 -21.22 -5.81 -1.78
CA ALA A 213 -22.04 -6.45 -0.75
C ALA A 213 -22.99 -5.45 -0.10
N PHE A 214 -23.77 -5.91 0.88
CA PHE A 214 -24.66 -5.07 1.68
C PHE A 214 -24.55 -5.40 3.18
N GLY A 215 -24.67 -4.37 3.99
CA GLY A 215 -25.10 -4.44 5.38
C GLY A 215 -26.59 -4.07 5.49
N GLY A 216 -27.31 -4.68 6.43
CA GLY A 216 -28.74 -4.44 6.64
C GLY A 216 -29.08 -4.33 8.11
N ARG A 217 -29.72 -3.23 8.53
CA ARG A 217 -30.09 -2.97 9.92
C ARG A 217 -31.60 -3.04 10.11
N VAL A 218 -32.10 -3.84 11.04
CA VAL A 218 -33.53 -3.84 11.41
C VAL A 218 -33.90 -2.56 12.12
N ILE A 219 -35.10 -2.04 11.87
CA ILE A 219 -35.63 -0.85 12.57
C ILE A 219 -36.57 -1.23 13.73
N GLY A 220 -37.20 -2.40 13.68
CA GLY A 220 -38.03 -2.98 14.75
C GLY A 220 -37.26 -3.96 15.67
N ALA A 221 -37.78 -4.18 16.88
CA ALA A 221 -37.09 -4.92 17.96
C ALA A 221 -37.10 -6.45 17.82
N ASP A 222 -37.98 -7.05 17.01
CA ASP A 222 -38.25 -8.50 17.03
C ASP A 222 -37.85 -9.26 15.75
N GLN A 223 -37.01 -8.66 14.89
CA GLN A 223 -36.71 -9.20 13.56
C GLN A 223 -35.27 -9.71 13.39
N GLY A 224 -34.90 -10.73 14.17
CA GLY A 224 -33.60 -11.39 14.07
C GLY A 224 -32.43 -10.47 14.46
N PRO A 225 -31.21 -10.67 13.91
CA PRO A 225 -30.04 -9.92 14.35
C PRO A 225 -30.13 -8.42 13.98
N LYS A 226 -29.72 -7.55 14.91
CA LYS A 226 -29.72 -6.07 14.76
C LYS A 226 -29.06 -5.64 13.44
N TYR A 227 -27.93 -6.24 13.11
CA TYR A 227 -27.22 -6.08 11.83
C TYR A 227 -27.06 -7.44 11.14
N LEU A 228 -27.25 -7.44 9.82
CA LEU A 228 -27.02 -8.60 8.96
C LEU A 228 -26.13 -8.17 7.80
N ASN A 229 -25.07 -8.92 7.54
CA ASN A 229 -24.19 -8.68 6.40
C ASN A 229 -24.42 -9.75 5.33
N SER A 230 -24.13 -9.40 4.07
CA SER A 230 -23.95 -10.38 3.01
C SER A 230 -22.99 -11.49 3.47
N PRO A 231 -23.17 -12.74 3.02
CA PRO A 231 -22.18 -13.79 3.24
C PRO A 231 -20.87 -13.47 2.49
N GLU A 232 -19.83 -14.27 2.70
CA GLU A 232 -18.65 -14.24 1.81
C GLU A 232 -19.10 -14.54 0.37
N THR A 233 -18.61 -13.77 -0.61
CA THR A 233 -18.92 -13.95 -2.03
C THR A 233 -17.66 -13.82 -2.87
N PRO A 234 -17.69 -14.17 -4.17
CA PRO A 234 -16.55 -13.92 -5.05
C PRO A 234 -16.12 -12.45 -5.14
N LEU A 235 -16.97 -11.49 -4.74
CA LEU A 235 -16.65 -10.06 -4.73
C LEU A 235 -16.37 -9.49 -3.34
N PHE A 236 -16.70 -10.23 -2.28
CA PHE A 236 -16.76 -9.68 -0.95
C PHE A 236 -16.14 -10.60 0.10
N HIS A 237 -15.14 -10.06 0.79
CA HIS A 237 -14.45 -10.71 1.90
C HIS A 237 -14.47 -9.84 3.16
N LYS A 238 -15.21 -10.25 4.19
CA LYS A 238 -15.38 -9.46 5.42
C LYS A 238 -14.10 -9.24 6.20
N GLY A 239 -13.14 -10.16 6.06
CA GLY A 239 -11.83 -10.06 6.71
C GLY A 239 -10.89 -9.06 6.03
N ARG A 240 -11.28 -8.50 4.87
CA ARG A 240 -10.48 -7.57 4.09
C ARG A 240 -11.16 -6.23 3.90
N GLU A 241 -12.47 -6.22 3.68
CA GLU A 241 -13.23 -5.02 3.32
C GLU A 241 -13.62 -4.17 4.53
N LEU A 242 -13.51 -2.85 4.38
CA LEU A 242 -13.90 -1.85 5.38
C LEU A 242 -15.03 -1.00 4.80
N PHE A 243 -16.14 -0.89 5.54
CA PHE A 243 -17.23 0.00 5.15
C PHE A 243 -16.74 1.44 5.07
N ALA A 244 -17.23 2.18 4.07
CA ALA A 244 -16.96 3.59 3.84
C ALA A 244 -15.52 3.99 3.48
N LEU A 245 -14.60 3.04 3.30
CA LEU A 245 -13.21 3.38 2.97
C LEU A 245 -13.12 4.14 1.64
N TRP A 246 -13.99 3.83 0.66
CA TRP A 246 -14.08 4.60 -0.58
C TRP A 246 -14.51 6.05 -0.31
N GLN A 247 -15.60 6.25 0.43
CA GLN A 247 -16.11 7.58 0.78
C GLN A 247 -15.05 8.41 1.53
N VAL A 248 -14.36 7.81 2.49
CA VAL A 248 -13.27 8.47 3.23
C VAL A 248 -12.15 8.90 2.28
N LYS A 249 -11.76 8.05 1.33
CA LYS A 249 -10.74 8.42 0.33
C LYS A 249 -11.23 9.54 -0.59
N GLN A 250 -12.48 9.52 -1.04
CA GLN A 250 -13.00 10.59 -1.89
C GLN A 250 -13.03 11.93 -1.17
N ALA A 251 -13.43 11.94 0.10
CA ALA A 251 -13.45 13.16 0.91
C ALA A 251 -12.04 13.66 1.29
N ASN A 252 -11.03 12.78 1.34
CA ASN A 252 -9.70 13.11 1.85
C ASN A 252 -8.57 12.65 0.89
N PRO A 253 -8.05 13.54 0.03
CA PRO A 253 -6.90 13.24 -0.82
C PRO A 253 -5.61 12.94 -0.05
N LYS A 254 -5.42 13.61 1.09
CA LYS A 254 -4.30 13.39 2.01
C LYS A 254 -4.88 13.13 3.39
N LEU A 255 -5.21 11.87 3.66
CA LEU A 255 -5.78 11.46 4.93
C LEU A 255 -4.65 11.25 5.95
N ALA A 256 -4.53 12.16 6.92
CA ALA A 256 -3.55 12.01 8.00
C ALA A 256 -3.97 10.92 9.00
N ARG A 257 -5.27 10.88 9.32
CA ARG A 257 -5.85 10.03 10.36
C ARG A 257 -7.14 9.37 9.89
N ILE A 258 -7.30 8.09 10.20
CA ILE A 258 -8.52 7.32 9.95
C ILE A 258 -9.06 6.76 11.26
N VAL A 259 -10.39 6.73 11.41
CA VAL A 259 -11.07 6.25 12.62
C VAL A 259 -11.82 4.96 12.27
N VAL A 260 -11.59 3.90 13.05
CA VAL A 260 -12.29 2.63 12.91
C VAL A 260 -13.35 2.55 14.00
N VAL A 261 -14.61 2.36 13.62
CA VAL A 261 -15.76 2.14 14.49
C VAL A 261 -16.41 0.78 14.20
N GLU A 262 -17.42 0.38 14.98
CA GLU A 262 -18.04 -0.95 14.84
C GLU A 262 -19.20 -0.99 13.84
N GLY A 263 -19.99 0.09 13.73
CA GLY A 263 -21.26 0.08 13.00
C GLY A 263 -21.35 1.01 11.78
N TYR A 264 -22.24 0.65 10.86
CA TYR A 264 -22.59 1.49 9.69
C TYR A 264 -23.17 2.85 10.10
N MET A 265 -24.00 2.85 11.15
CA MET A 265 -24.63 4.06 11.68
C MET A 265 -23.60 4.99 12.30
N ASP A 266 -22.61 4.45 13.01
CA ASP A 266 -21.52 5.23 13.60
C ASP A 266 -20.73 5.98 12.54
N VAL A 267 -20.41 5.28 11.45
CA VAL A 267 -19.76 5.89 10.28
C VAL A 267 -20.64 6.99 9.68
N ALA A 268 -21.91 6.69 9.40
CA ALA A 268 -22.82 7.67 8.80
C ALA A 268 -22.98 8.91 9.69
N ALA A 269 -23.10 8.73 11.01
CA ALA A 269 -23.24 9.81 11.99
C ALA A 269 -21.97 10.67 12.09
N LEU A 270 -20.78 10.06 12.09
CA LEU A 270 -19.52 10.82 12.08
C LEU A 270 -19.34 11.62 10.78
N HIS A 271 -19.68 11.03 9.63
CA HIS A 271 -19.65 11.74 8.35
C HIS A 271 -20.66 12.89 8.32
N GLN A 272 -21.88 12.67 8.84
CA GLN A 272 -22.92 13.70 8.99
C GLN A 272 -22.45 14.87 9.86
N ALA A 273 -21.70 14.58 10.92
CA ALA A 273 -21.10 15.59 11.79
C ALA A 273 -19.89 16.30 11.16
N GLY A 274 -19.54 16.03 9.91
CA GLY A 274 -18.41 16.64 9.22
C GLY A 274 -17.06 16.04 9.60
N LEU A 275 -17.04 14.76 10.00
CA LEU A 275 -15.87 13.93 10.23
C LEU A 275 -15.81 12.76 9.23
N PRO A 276 -15.54 13.03 7.93
CA PRO A 276 -15.53 12.01 6.89
C PRO A 276 -14.24 11.17 6.92
N ILE A 277 -13.84 10.71 8.11
CA ILE A 277 -12.63 9.95 8.39
C ILE A 277 -12.94 8.58 9.02
N ALA A 278 -14.22 8.27 9.23
CA ALA A 278 -14.67 7.05 9.88
C ALA A 278 -14.92 5.92 8.87
N VAL A 279 -14.49 4.71 9.23
CA VAL A 279 -14.75 3.44 8.55
C VAL A 279 -15.21 2.40 9.58
N ALA A 280 -15.86 1.32 9.14
CA ALA A 280 -16.26 0.24 10.04
C ALA A 280 -15.82 -1.15 9.56
N THR A 281 -15.56 -2.04 10.50
CA THR A 281 -15.45 -3.47 10.22
C THR A 281 -16.84 -4.07 9.98
N LEU A 282 -16.89 -5.21 9.29
CA LEU A 282 -18.14 -5.75 8.73
C LEU A 282 -18.68 -6.90 9.59
N GLY A 283 -18.91 -6.61 10.87
CA GLY A 283 -19.37 -7.59 11.87
C GLY A 283 -18.30 -8.63 12.24
N THR A 284 -17.03 -8.24 12.12
CA THR A 284 -15.85 -9.04 12.43
C THR A 284 -14.86 -8.23 13.25
N ALA A 285 -14.02 -8.90 14.03
CA ALA A 285 -12.88 -8.25 14.66
C ALA A 285 -11.91 -7.72 13.60
N THR A 286 -11.16 -6.66 13.93
CA THR A 286 -10.08 -6.16 13.07
C THR A 286 -9.07 -7.26 12.76
N THR A 287 -8.79 -7.47 11.47
CA THR A 287 -7.82 -8.46 10.97
C THR A 287 -6.51 -7.75 10.59
N SER A 288 -5.44 -8.52 10.38
CA SER A 288 -4.19 -7.97 9.85
C SER A 288 -4.38 -7.35 8.45
N GLU A 289 -5.25 -7.90 7.61
CA GLU A 289 -5.57 -7.32 6.30
C GLU A 289 -6.29 -5.96 6.44
N HIS A 290 -7.18 -5.81 7.42
CA HIS A 290 -7.77 -4.51 7.75
C HIS A 290 -6.69 -3.52 8.18
N ALA A 291 -5.82 -3.91 9.13
CA ALA A 291 -4.73 -3.06 9.61
C ALA A 291 -3.83 -2.58 8.47
N GLU A 292 -3.42 -3.48 7.57
CA GLU A 292 -2.61 -3.12 6.40
C GLU A 292 -3.32 -2.12 5.46
N ARG A 293 -4.63 -2.26 5.26
CA ARG A 293 -5.40 -1.33 4.42
C ARG A 293 -5.57 0.03 5.08
N LEU A 294 -5.77 0.07 6.39
CA LEU A 294 -5.86 1.30 7.17
C LEU A 294 -4.54 2.06 7.09
N PHE A 295 -3.41 1.40 7.36
CA PHE A 295 -2.07 2.01 7.33
C PHE A 295 -1.53 2.29 5.92
N ARG A 296 -2.19 1.80 4.87
CA ARG A 296 -1.99 2.25 3.49
C ARG A 296 -2.78 3.53 3.17
N SER A 297 -3.82 3.81 3.94
CA SER A 297 -4.74 4.93 3.70
C SER A 297 -4.40 6.14 4.56
N ALA A 298 -3.91 5.93 5.79
CA ALA A 298 -3.49 6.97 6.71
C ALA A 298 -2.27 6.52 7.53
N ASN A 299 -1.51 7.48 8.05
CA ASN A 299 -0.40 7.20 8.97
C ASN A 299 -0.90 6.96 10.39
N ASP A 300 -1.95 7.67 10.81
CA ASP A 300 -2.57 7.52 12.11
C ASP A 300 -3.87 6.71 12.00
N VAL A 301 -4.00 5.68 12.83
CA VAL A 301 -5.23 4.88 12.95
C VAL A 301 -5.76 4.97 14.37
N VAL A 302 -7.00 5.42 14.54
CA VAL A 302 -7.69 5.42 15.83
C VAL A 302 -8.74 4.34 15.84
N PHE A 303 -8.61 3.35 16.72
CA PHE A 303 -9.64 2.35 16.96
C PHE A 303 -10.58 2.86 18.05
N CYS A 304 -11.82 3.14 17.68
CA CYS A 304 -12.86 3.64 18.56
C CYS A 304 -13.82 2.50 18.92
N PHE A 305 -13.87 2.16 20.21
CA PHE A 305 -14.70 1.08 20.74
C PHE A 305 -15.72 1.61 21.73
N ASP A 306 -16.84 0.90 21.80
CA ASP A 306 -17.85 1.12 22.84
C ASP A 306 -17.24 0.84 24.22
N GLY A 307 -17.73 1.55 25.24
CA GLY A 307 -17.21 1.48 26.61
C GLY A 307 -17.45 0.15 27.35
N ASP A 308 -18.09 -0.82 26.70
CA ASP A 308 -18.51 -2.07 27.31
C ASP A 308 -17.39 -3.14 27.35
N ARG A 309 -17.72 -4.33 27.85
CA ARG A 309 -16.76 -5.45 27.92
C ARG A 309 -16.42 -6.00 26.53
N ALA A 310 -17.34 -5.94 25.57
CA ALA A 310 -17.15 -6.45 24.22
C ALA A 310 -16.16 -5.55 23.44
N GLY A 311 -16.33 -4.24 23.53
CA GLY A 311 -15.42 -3.24 22.94
C GLY A 311 -13.99 -3.40 23.46
N ARG A 312 -13.80 -3.59 24.77
CA ARG A 312 -12.47 -3.88 25.35
C ARG A 312 -11.84 -5.17 24.81
N ALA A 313 -12.62 -6.24 24.62
CA ALA A 313 -12.12 -7.48 24.04
C ALA A 313 -11.77 -7.33 22.55
N ALA A 314 -12.51 -6.50 21.82
CA ALA A 314 -12.23 -6.17 20.43
C ALA A 314 -10.96 -5.32 20.27
N ALA A 315 -10.70 -4.41 21.22
CA ALA A 315 -9.50 -3.57 21.23
C ALA A 315 -8.20 -4.37 21.25
N TRP A 316 -8.11 -5.41 22.08
CA TRP A 316 -6.91 -6.25 22.11
C TRP A 316 -6.66 -6.99 20.79
N LYS A 317 -7.73 -7.44 20.12
CA LYS A 317 -7.62 -8.07 18.79
C LYS A 317 -7.14 -7.07 17.74
N ALA A 318 -7.63 -5.83 17.80
CA ALA A 318 -7.17 -4.76 16.91
C ALA A 318 -5.71 -4.38 17.16
N LEU A 319 -5.27 -4.35 18.42
CA LEU A 319 -3.87 -4.17 18.78
C LEU A 319 -3.00 -5.26 18.14
N ASP A 320 -3.36 -6.53 18.34
CA ASP A 320 -2.57 -7.65 17.83
C ASP A 320 -2.44 -7.63 16.30
N ALA A 321 -3.54 -7.29 15.61
CA ALA A 321 -3.56 -7.12 14.16
C ALA A 321 -2.72 -5.93 13.67
N ALA A 322 -2.60 -4.87 14.48
CA ALA A 322 -1.87 -3.65 14.13
C ALA A 322 -0.35 -3.78 14.30
N LEU A 323 0.14 -4.58 15.28
CA LEU A 323 1.57 -4.69 15.60
C LEU A 323 2.47 -4.89 14.36
N PRO A 324 2.19 -5.84 13.44
CA PRO A 324 3.06 -6.06 12.27
C PRO A 324 3.08 -4.90 11.27
N CYS A 325 2.13 -3.96 11.37
CA CYS A 325 1.98 -2.84 10.44
C CYS A 325 2.67 -1.55 10.92
N LEU A 326 3.11 -1.49 12.19
CA LEU A 326 3.69 -0.30 12.85
C LEU A 326 5.16 -0.09 12.47
N ARG A 327 5.38 0.36 11.23
CA ARG A 327 6.68 0.85 10.74
C ARG A 327 6.85 2.33 11.10
N ASP A 328 8.07 2.83 10.95
CA ASP A 328 8.40 4.24 11.18
C ASP A 328 7.38 5.19 10.50
N GLY A 329 6.85 6.13 11.27
CA GLY A 329 5.86 7.11 10.81
C GLY A 329 4.39 6.64 10.86
N ARG A 330 4.10 5.42 11.34
CA ARG A 330 2.72 4.94 11.57
C ARG A 330 2.39 4.88 13.06
N GLN A 331 1.18 5.30 13.40
CA GLN A 331 0.73 5.39 14.79
C GLN A 331 -0.66 4.78 14.94
N ALA A 332 -0.87 4.05 16.05
CA ALA A 332 -2.17 3.51 16.43
C ALA A 332 -2.58 4.07 17.78
N TYR A 333 -3.88 4.33 17.91
CA TYR A 333 -4.51 4.85 19.11
C TYR A 333 -5.78 4.09 19.42
N PHE A 334 -6.16 4.07 20.69
CA PHE A 334 -7.37 3.45 21.20
C PHE A 334 -8.23 4.49 21.90
N LEU A 335 -9.46 4.63 21.44
CA LEU A 335 -10.46 5.50 22.04
C LEU A 335 -11.59 4.63 22.59
N PHE A 336 -11.74 4.60 23.92
CA PHE A 336 -12.85 3.95 24.59
C PHE A 336 -13.91 5.00 24.94
N LEU A 337 -15.13 4.80 24.48
CA LEU A 337 -16.24 5.71 24.78
C LEU A 337 -16.81 5.45 26.18
N PRO A 338 -17.46 6.43 26.82
CA PRO A 338 -18.19 6.19 28.07
C PRO A 338 -19.36 5.22 27.85
N ASP A 339 -19.57 4.25 28.74
CA ASP A 339 -20.78 3.41 28.73
C ASP A 339 -22.01 4.26 29.13
N PRO A 340 -23.15 4.24 28.38
CA PRO A 340 -23.53 3.34 27.27
C PRO A 340 -23.46 3.98 25.88
N GLU A 341 -22.53 4.91 25.64
CA GLU A 341 -22.42 5.66 24.40
C GLU A 341 -21.76 4.86 23.28
N ASP A 342 -22.28 5.03 22.07
CA ASP A 342 -21.66 4.65 20.80
C ASP A 342 -21.22 5.91 20.03
N PRO A 343 -20.41 5.82 18.95
CA PRO A 343 -19.99 7.01 18.23
C PRO A 343 -21.17 7.83 17.67
N ASP A 344 -22.26 7.18 17.24
CA ASP A 344 -23.51 7.84 16.81
C ASP A 344 -24.12 8.70 17.94
N SER A 345 -24.38 8.13 19.11
CA SER A 345 -24.98 8.84 20.23
C SER A 345 -24.08 9.94 20.77
N LEU A 346 -22.77 9.70 20.82
CA LEU A 346 -21.81 10.63 21.38
C LEU A 346 -21.57 11.84 20.47
N VAL A 347 -21.38 11.63 19.16
CA VAL A 347 -21.16 12.75 18.22
C VAL A 347 -22.39 13.65 18.12
N ARG A 348 -23.60 13.10 18.28
CA ARG A 348 -24.83 13.91 18.33
C ARG A 348 -24.94 14.75 19.59
N LYS A 349 -24.38 14.28 20.72
CA LYS A 349 -24.37 15.01 21.99
C LYS A 349 -23.30 16.10 22.04
N GLU A 350 -22.09 15.78 21.57
CA GLU A 350 -20.92 16.65 21.72
C GLU A 350 -20.57 17.45 20.46
N GLY A 351 -21.16 17.09 19.33
CA GLY A 351 -20.84 17.65 18.04
C GLY A 351 -19.44 17.26 17.55
N LYS A 352 -19.05 17.86 16.42
CA LYS A 352 -17.76 17.63 15.76
C LYS A 352 -16.57 17.92 16.68
N ASP A 353 -16.57 19.08 17.32
CA ASP A 353 -15.41 19.57 18.07
C ASP A 353 -15.18 18.76 19.35
N GLY A 354 -16.25 18.35 20.03
CA GLY A 354 -16.16 17.47 21.19
C GLY A 354 -15.62 16.08 20.82
N PHE A 355 -16.11 15.49 19.73
CA PHE A 355 -15.59 14.21 19.27
C PHE A 355 -14.12 14.30 18.80
N LEU A 356 -13.72 15.41 18.15
CA LEU A 356 -12.32 15.67 17.80
C LEU A 356 -11.42 15.79 19.02
N ALA A 357 -11.88 16.43 20.09
CA ALA A 357 -11.13 16.53 21.34
C ALA A 357 -10.87 15.12 21.93
N ARG A 358 -11.86 14.22 21.87
CA ARG A 358 -11.69 12.82 22.27
C ARG A 358 -10.70 12.06 21.40
N LEU A 359 -10.77 12.24 20.08
CA LEU A 359 -9.81 11.63 19.15
C LEU A 359 -8.37 12.10 19.41
N ASN A 360 -8.19 13.36 19.80
CA ASN A 360 -6.87 13.90 20.15
C ASN A 360 -6.35 13.40 21.51
N ALA A 361 -7.25 13.02 22.40
CA ALA A 361 -6.93 12.43 23.70
C ALA A 361 -6.91 10.89 23.68
N ALA A 362 -7.01 10.26 22.50
CA ALA A 362 -7.04 8.81 22.38
C ALA A 362 -5.71 8.20 22.88
N THR A 363 -5.82 7.10 23.62
CA THR A 363 -4.68 6.42 24.27
C THR A 363 -3.73 5.85 23.21
N PRO A 364 -2.44 6.21 23.20
CA PRO A 364 -1.46 5.61 22.30
C PRO A 364 -1.36 4.08 22.49
N LEU A 365 -1.08 3.36 21.40
CA LEU A 365 -0.96 1.90 21.45
C LEU A 365 0.02 1.41 22.51
N SER A 366 1.16 2.08 22.69
CA SER A 366 2.17 1.70 23.69
C SER A 366 1.63 1.74 25.12
N GLU A 367 0.85 2.76 25.44
CA GLU A 367 0.25 2.93 26.76
C GLU A 367 -0.80 1.85 27.00
N TYR A 368 -1.76 1.71 26.08
CA TYR A 368 -2.79 0.68 26.16
C TYR A 368 -2.19 -0.74 26.22
N PHE A 369 -1.12 -1.01 25.47
CA PHE A 369 -0.40 -2.28 25.46
C PHE A 369 0.08 -2.67 26.86
N PHE A 370 0.83 -1.79 27.52
CA PHE A 370 1.40 -2.11 28.82
C PHE A 370 0.36 -2.07 29.94
N GLU A 371 -0.60 -1.16 29.89
CA GLU A 371 -1.71 -1.13 30.85
C GLU A 371 -2.49 -2.45 30.82
N HIS A 372 -2.86 -2.92 29.63
CA HIS A 372 -3.61 -4.15 29.48
C HIS A 372 -2.85 -5.37 30.02
N LEU A 373 -1.56 -5.50 29.68
CA LEU A 373 -0.74 -6.62 30.16
C LEU A 373 -0.46 -6.58 31.68
N ALA A 374 -0.59 -5.41 32.31
CA ALA A 374 -0.37 -5.23 33.74
C ALA A 374 -1.64 -5.41 34.60
N GLN A 375 -2.85 -5.46 34.01
CA GLN A 375 -4.13 -5.45 34.75
C GLN A 375 -4.26 -6.55 35.83
N ASP A 376 -3.68 -7.73 35.60
CA ASP A 376 -3.73 -8.88 36.52
C ASP A 376 -2.33 -9.33 36.98
N VAL A 377 -1.36 -8.41 36.98
CA VAL A 377 0.04 -8.70 37.32
C VAL A 377 0.52 -7.77 38.42
N ASP A 378 0.99 -8.33 39.54
CA ASP A 378 1.67 -7.54 40.57
C ASP A 378 3.07 -7.14 40.10
N THR A 379 3.16 -5.97 39.45
CA THR A 379 4.40 -5.41 38.92
C THR A 379 5.40 -4.99 40.00
N ALA A 380 5.05 -5.01 41.29
CA ALA A 380 6.00 -4.78 42.38
C ALA A 380 6.78 -6.06 42.75
N SER A 381 6.19 -7.24 42.50
CA SER A 381 6.82 -8.53 42.77
C SER A 381 7.85 -8.92 41.70
N LEU A 382 8.81 -9.79 42.06
CA LEU A 382 9.73 -10.37 41.08
C LEU A 382 8.96 -11.26 40.06
N ASP A 383 8.06 -12.10 40.55
CA ASP A 383 7.29 -13.03 39.73
C ASP A 383 6.34 -12.31 38.76
N GLY A 384 5.68 -11.25 39.22
CA GLY A 384 4.82 -10.44 38.36
C GLY A 384 5.61 -9.69 37.28
N ARG A 385 6.77 -9.11 37.61
CA ARG A 385 7.66 -8.51 36.59
C ARG A 385 8.13 -9.53 35.56
N ALA A 386 8.46 -10.76 35.99
CA ALA A 386 8.82 -11.84 35.09
C ALA A 386 7.65 -12.23 34.16
N ARG A 387 6.44 -12.35 34.70
CA ARG A 387 5.22 -12.67 33.94
C ARG A 387 4.87 -11.58 32.91
N LEU A 388 4.99 -10.31 33.28
CA LEU A 388 4.81 -9.19 32.35
C LEU A 388 5.81 -9.29 31.18
N ALA A 389 7.09 -9.56 31.48
CA ALA A 389 8.11 -9.74 30.45
C ALA A 389 7.82 -10.95 29.55
N GLU A 390 7.39 -12.07 30.11
CA GLU A 390 7.02 -13.28 29.35
C GLU A 390 5.88 -13.02 28.36
N HIS A 391 4.84 -12.29 28.78
CA HIS A 391 3.70 -11.97 27.91
C HIS A 391 4.03 -10.89 26.87
N ALA A 392 4.82 -9.88 27.23
CA ALA A 392 5.09 -8.73 26.36
C ALA A 392 6.10 -9.05 25.23
N ARG A 393 7.16 -9.81 25.52
CA ARG A 393 8.24 -10.14 24.55
C ARG A 393 7.74 -10.71 23.22
N PRO A 394 6.88 -11.74 23.16
CA PRO A 394 6.41 -12.30 21.89
C PRO A 394 5.57 -11.31 21.08
N LEU A 395 4.89 -10.36 21.73
CA LEU A 395 4.09 -9.34 21.05
C LEU A 395 4.98 -8.22 20.51
N ILE A 396 5.95 -7.73 21.29
CA ILE A 396 6.94 -6.75 20.83
C ILE A 396 7.74 -7.31 19.65
N ALA A 397 8.02 -8.61 19.63
CA ALA A 397 8.69 -9.28 18.51
C ALA A 397 7.88 -9.29 17.20
N LYS A 398 6.56 -9.05 17.23
CA LYS A 398 5.73 -8.87 16.03
C LYS A 398 5.95 -7.50 15.37
N LEU A 399 6.48 -6.51 16.10
CA LEU A 399 6.76 -5.20 15.55
C LEU A 399 7.90 -5.29 14.50
N PRO A 400 7.78 -4.56 13.38
CA PRO A 400 8.89 -4.38 12.45
C PRO A 400 10.13 -3.79 13.14
N ASP A 401 11.31 -4.04 12.56
CA ASP A 401 12.53 -3.37 12.99
C ASP A 401 12.42 -1.86 12.80
N GLY A 402 12.78 -1.09 13.83
CA GLY A 402 12.72 0.36 13.83
C GLY A 402 12.71 0.93 15.24
N ALA A 403 12.77 2.27 15.34
CA ALA A 403 12.91 2.97 16.61
C ALA A 403 11.75 2.67 17.58
N PHE A 404 10.53 2.44 17.05
CA PHE A 404 9.37 2.13 17.89
C PHE A 404 9.51 0.77 18.60
N ARG A 405 10.05 -0.26 17.93
CA ARG A 405 10.31 -1.56 18.56
C ARG A 405 11.36 -1.44 19.67
N ASP A 406 12.43 -0.70 19.41
CA ASP A 406 13.50 -0.47 20.39
C ASP A 406 12.96 0.27 21.63
N LEU A 407 12.17 1.32 21.43
CA LEU A 407 11.54 2.07 22.53
C LEU A 407 10.55 1.22 23.34
N MET A 408 9.79 0.33 22.68
CA MET A 408 8.92 -0.62 23.37
C MET A 408 9.72 -1.64 24.19
N ALA A 409 10.88 -2.08 23.70
CA ALA A 409 11.77 -2.98 24.42
C ALA A 409 12.40 -2.30 25.65
N ASP A 410 12.87 -1.07 25.49
CA ASP A 410 13.42 -0.24 26.57
C ASP A 410 12.37 0.03 27.65
N GLU A 411 11.12 0.33 27.25
CA GLU A 411 10.02 0.53 28.17
C GLU A 411 9.67 -0.75 28.95
N LEU A 412 9.71 -1.91 28.30
CA LEU A 412 9.55 -3.19 28.98
C LEU A 412 10.67 -3.43 30.01
N GLU A 413 11.91 -3.12 29.67
CA GLU A 413 13.06 -3.26 30.59
C GLU A 413 12.92 -2.31 31.78
N LYS A 414 12.48 -1.06 31.56
CA LYS A 414 12.20 -0.11 32.66
C LYS A 414 11.12 -0.64 33.62
N ARG A 415 10.05 -1.23 33.09
CA ARG A 415 8.94 -1.75 33.92
C ARG A 415 9.27 -3.05 34.66
N THR A 416 10.12 -3.90 34.07
CA THR A 416 10.36 -5.26 34.60
C THR A 416 11.74 -5.45 35.23
N GLY A 417 12.72 -4.62 34.89
CA GLY A 417 14.14 -4.81 35.25
C GLY A 417 14.80 -5.99 34.54
N ALA A 418 14.08 -6.70 33.66
CA ALA A 418 14.61 -7.83 32.91
C ALA A 418 15.04 -7.37 31.51
N ARG A 419 16.33 -7.53 31.17
CA ARG A 419 16.85 -7.24 29.83
C ARG A 419 15.96 -7.87 28.76
N ALA A 420 15.45 -7.04 27.86
CA ALA A 420 14.69 -7.49 26.71
C ALA A 420 15.67 -8.10 25.68
N ILE A 421 16.08 -9.36 25.87
CA ILE A 421 16.79 -10.10 24.81
C ILE A 421 15.73 -10.48 23.77
N LEU A 422 15.43 -9.55 22.87
CA LEU A 422 14.64 -9.84 21.66
C LEU A 422 15.56 -10.59 20.69
N ALA A 423 15.08 -11.71 20.14
CA ALA A 423 15.82 -12.40 19.10
C ALA A 423 16.09 -11.42 17.93
N PRO A 424 17.35 -11.28 17.48
CA PRO A 424 17.65 -10.38 16.38
C PRO A 424 17.03 -10.92 15.09
N SER A 425 16.25 -10.09 14.40
CA SER A 425 16.12 -10.20 12.95
C SER A 425 17.48 -9.85 12.33
N ALA A 426 17.80 -10.47 11.19
CA ALA A 426 19.10 -10.31 10.55
C ALA A 426 19.49 -8.82 10.39
N PRO A 427 20.75 -8.44 10.64
CA PRO A 427 21.16 -7.04 10.69
C PRO A 427 21.05 -6.39 9.29
N ARG A 428 20.21 -5.35 9.18
CA ARG A 428 20.25 -4.41 8.05
C ARG A 428 21.33 -3.35 8.33
N SER A 429 22.26 -3.20 7.40
CA SER A 429 23.27 -2.14 7.43
C SER A 429 22.62 -0.76 7.21
N ALA A 430 22.87 0.17 8.13
CA ALA A 430 22.44 1.57 7.99
C ALA A 430 23.38 2.35 7.04
N PRO A 431 22.86 3.21 6.14
CA PRO A 431 23.71 4.00 5.25
C PRO A 431 24.27 5.23 5.98
N ARG A 432 25.60 5.34 6.03
CA ARG A 432 26.31 6.57 6.43
C ARG A 432 26.28 7.57 5.27
N HIS A 433 25.80 8.79 5.54
CA HIS A 433 25.91 9.91 4.61
C HIS A 433 27.33 10.49 4.61
N THR A 434 27.95 10.61 3.43
CA THR A 434 29.13 11.46 3.20
C THR A 434 28.88 12.41 2.03
N ASN A 435 29.46 13.61 2.16
CA ASN A 435 29.14 14.81 1.39
C ASN A 435 29.89 14.87 0.04
N ALA A 436 29.16 15.32 -0.99
CA ALA A 436 29.54 15.99 -2.25
C ALA A 436 31.02 15.98 -2.76
N GLN A 437 31.46 14.85 -3.30
CA GLN A 437 32.00 14.76 -4.67
C GLN A 437 31.15 13.71 -5.37
N ARG A 438 30.75 13.91 -6.65
CA ARG A 438 29.91 12.91 -7.33
C ARG A 438 30.64 11.57 -7.33
N SER A 439 30.16 10.62 -6.54
CA SER A 439 30.69 9.25 -6.51
C SER A 439 30.73 8.69 -7.93
N LEU A 440 31.86 8.07 -8.32
CA LEU A 440 32.01 7.41 -9.63
C LEU A 440 30.88 6.42 -9.89
N VAL A 441 30.48 5.67 -8.85
CA VAL A 441 29.36 4.72 -8.89
C VAL A 441 28.04 5.42 -9.21
N ARG A 442 27.75 6.53 -8.53
CA ARG A 442 26.51 7.29 -8.74
C ARG A 442 26.44 7.89 -10.14
N SER A 443 27.58 8.37 -10.66
CA SER A 443 27.67 8.94 -12.00
C SER A 443 27.48 7.85 -13.06
N ALA A 444 28.12 6.68 -12.89
CA ALA A 444 27.94 5.53 -13.77
C ALA A 444 26.47 5.04 -13.79
N ILE A 445 25.80 4.96 -12.64
CA ILE A 445 24.37 4.59 -12.59
C ILE A 445 23.52 5.63 -13.31
N ALA A 446 23.75 6.94 -13.09
CA ALA A 446 22.97 7.99 -13.76
C ALA A 446 23.15 7.97 -15.29
N LEU A 447 24.37 7.75 -15.77
CA LEU A 447 24.70 7.62 -17.19
C LEU A 447 24.04 6.38 -17.80
N LEU A 448 24.09 5.24 -17.10
CA LEU A 448 23.44 4.00 -17.52
C LEU A 448 21.91 4.14 -17.58
N LEU A 449 21.29 4.79 -16.60
CA LEU A 449 19.85 5.06 -16.63
C LEU A 449 19.47 5.99 -17.79
N ALA A 450 20.33 6.95 -18.16
CA ALA A 450 20.08 7.81 -19.31
C ALA A 450 20.18 7.05 -20.65
N GLN A 451 21.06 6.04 -20.73
CA GLN A 451 21.22 5.19 -21.93
C GLN A 451 21.50 3.72 -21.55
N PRO A 452 20.45 2.91 -21.30
CA PRO A 452 20.62 1.53 -20.88
C PRO A 452 21.45 0.66 -21.85
N GLY A 453 21.38 0.95 -23.16
CA GLY A 453 22.14 0.23 -24.19
C GLY A 453 23.66 0.34 -24.09
N MET A 454 24.21 1.20 -23.22
CA MET A 454 25.65 1.23 -22.94
C MET A 454 26.15 -0.07 -22.29
N ALA A 455 25.28 -0.81 -21.60
CA ALA A 455 25.65 -2.05 -20.92
C ALA A 455 26.15 -3.15 -21.88
N ASP A 456 25.71 -3.14 -23.14
CA ASP A 456 26.12 -4.12 -24.17
C ASP A 456 27.61 -4.04 -24.53
N ARG A 457 28.27 -2.91 -24.21
CA ARG A 457 29.67 -2.63 -24.54
C ARG A 457 30.65 -2.96 -23.43
N VAL A 458 30.18 -3.49 -22.29
CA VAL A 458 31.04 -3.83 -21.16
C VAL A 458 31.11 -5.33 -21.00
N ASP A 459 32.32 -5.91 -21.04
CA ASP A 459 32.51 -7.36 -20.92
C ASP A 459 32.56 -7.84 -19.46
N LYS A 460 32.09 -9.08 -19.24
CA LYS A 460 32.26 -9.78 -17.97
C LYS A 460 33.65 -10.44 -17.91
N PRO A 461 34.25 -10.60 -16.70
CA PRO A 461 33.71 -10.25 -15.38
C PRO A 461 33.91 -8.77 -15.01
N TYR A 462 32.97 -8.21 -14.24
CA TYR A 462 33.04 -6.84 -13.72
C TYR A 462 34.09 -6.74 -12.59
N ARG A 463 35.30 -6.24 -12.89
CA ARG A 463 36.40 -6.21 -11.91
C ARG A 463 36.14 -5.26 -10.76
N PHE A 464 35.40 -4.18 -11.00
CA PHE A 464 34.96 -3.21 -10.00
C PHE A 464 34.08 -3.80 -8.89
N LEU A 465 33.52 -5.01 -9.05
CA LEU A 465 32.77 -5.70 -7.98
C LEU A 465 33.60 -5.96 -6.72
N ARG A 466 34.94 -5.91 -6.81
CA ARG A 466 35.83 -6.04 -5.64
C ARG A 466 35.85 -4.76 -4.77
N LEU A 467 35.23 -3.67 -5.21
CA LEU A 467 35.09 -2.46 -4.42
C LEU A 467 33.98 -2.62 -3.38
N ASP A 468 34.35 -2.51 -2.11
CA ASP A 468 33.39 -2.37 -1.01
C ASP A 468 32.88 -0.92 -0.93
N LYS A 469 32.06 -0.53 -1.91
CA LYS A 469 31.43 0.80 -1.98
C LYS A 469 29.92 0.68 -2.21
N PRO A 470 29.10 1.52 -1.55
CA PRO A 470 27.66 1.53 -1.77
C PRO A 470 27.30 1.74 -3.25
N GLY A 471 26.40 0.90 -3.77
CA GLY A 471 25.89 0.98 -5.14
C GLY A 471 26.69 0.20 -6.19
N VAL A 472 27.85 -0.36 -5.85
CA VAL A 472 28.67 -1.15 -6.80
C VAL A 472 27.93 -2.41 -7.27
N ALA A 473 27.34 -3.16 -6.35
CA ALA A 473 26.52 -4.33 -6.68
C ALA A 473 25.29 -3.95 -7.52
N LEU A 474 24.64 -2.85 -7.16
CA LEU A 474 23.47 -2.33 -7.89
C LEU A 474 23.82 -1.94 -9.33
N LEU A 475 24.98 -1.30 -9.56
CA LEU A 475 25.44 -0.95 -10.91
C LEU A 475 25.64 -2.20 -11.78
N ALA A 476 26.26 -3.25 -11.24
CA ALA A 476 26.43 -4.51 -11.95
C ALA A 476 25.08 -5.19 -12.27
N GLU A 477 24.15 -5.19 -11.32
CA GLU A 477 22.80 -5.75 -11.50
C GLU A 477 22.02 -4.97 -12.57
N LEU A 478 22.06 -3.63 -12.54
CA LEU A 478 21.46 -2.78 -13.58
C LEU A 478 22.01 -3.09 -14.97
N MET A 479 23.33 -3.29 -15.08
CA MET A 479 23.96 -3.65 -16.36
C MET A 479 23.53 -5.03 -16.84
N ASP A 480 23.41 -6.00 -15.93
CA ASP A 480 22.95 -7.35 -16.27
C ASP A 480 21.49 -7.37 -16.71
N VAL A 481 20.62 -6.61 -16.02
CA VAL A 481 19.22 -6.42 -16.42
C VAL A 481 19.16 -5.74 -17.79
N ALA A 482 19.96 -4.69 -18.01
CA ALA A 482 19.99 -3.98 -19.28
C ALA A 482 20.41 -4.89 -20.46
N ARG A 483 21.44 -5.72 -20.26
CA ARG A 483 21.93 -6.67 -21.28
C ARG A 483 20.97 -7.82 -21.57
N SER A 484 20.27 -8.30 -20.55
CA SER A 484 19.30 -9.39 -20.70
C SER A 484 18.01 -8.95 -21.42
N ARG A 485 17.82 -7.64 -21.61
CA ARG A 485 16.61 -7.04 -22.19
C ARG A 485 16.95 -5.99 -23.26
N PRO A 486 17.33 -6.41 -24.48
CA PRO A 486 17.68 -5.48 -25.56
C PRO A 486 16.56 -4.46 -25.83
N GLY A 487 16.91 -3.17 -25.87
CA GLY A 487 15.94 -2.09 -26.10
C GLY A 487 15.20 -1.61 -24.85
N ILE A 488 15.52 -2.11 -23.66
CA ILE A 488 14.95 -1.61 -22.40
C ILE A 488 15.19 -0.11 -22.24
N ASN A 489 14.13 0.62 -21.90
CA ASN A 489 14.22 2.05 -21.62
C ASN A 489 14.46 2.31 -20.13
N ALA A 490 14.75 3.56 -19.81
CA ALA A 490 15.10 4.00 -18.47
C ALA A 490 13.99 3.74 -17.44
N ALA A 491 12.72 4.00 -17.79
CA ALA A 491 11.59 3.74 -16.92
C ALA A 491 11.42 2.24 -16.64
N MET A 492 11.50 1.39 -17.67
CA MET A 492 11.43 -0.08 -17.53
C MET A 492 12.54 -0.61 -16.63
N LEU A 493 13.79 -0.13 -16.84
CA LEU A 493 14.94 -0.54 -16.04
C LEU A 493 14.77 -0.18 -14.56
N VAL A 494 14.25 1.00 -14.25
CA VAL A 494 13.98 1.41 -12.86
C VAL A 494 12.79 0.64 -12.27
N GLU A 495 11.74 0.44 -13.08
CA GLU A 495 10.53 -0.27 -12.67
C GLU A 495 10.82 -1.73 -12.32
N HIS A 496 11.83 -2.37 -12.91
CA HIS A 496 12.31 -3.70 -12.48
C HIS A 496 12.65 -3.76 -10.97
N PHE A 497 13.10 -2.66 -10.38
CA PHE A 497 13.51 -2.59 -8.98
C PHE A 497 12.40 -2.10 -8.02
N ALA A 498 11.13 -1.99 -8.42
CA ALA A 498 10.14 -1.26 -7.60
C ALA A 498 9.83 -1.84 -6.20
N GLU A 499 10.04 -3.13 -5.97
CA GLU A 499 9.90 -3.75 -4.64
C GLU A 499 11.19 -3.72 -3.81
N ARG A 500 12.26 -3.11 -4.34
CA ARG A 500 13.58 -3.02 -3.71
C ARG A 500 13.76 -1.70 -2.97
N SER A 501 14.58 -1.69 -1.93
CA SER A 501 14.93 -0.48 -1.17
C SER A 501 15.61 0.60 -2.01
N GLU A 502 16.24 0.20 -3.11
CA GLU A 502 17.02 1.00 -4.03
C GLU A 502 16.14 1.81 -4.99
N TYR A 503 14.86 1.44 -5.16
CA TYR A 503 13.94 2.04 -6.12
C TYR A 503 13.86 3.56 -5.99
N ALA A 504 13.64 4.06 -4.77
CA ALA A 504 13.53 5.50 -4.52
C ALA A 504 14.83 6.25 -4.86
N ALA A 505 15.99 5.60 -4.73
CA ALA A 505 17.27 6.20 -5.11
C ALA A 505 17.45 6.23 -6.63
N LEU A 506 17.05 5.17 -7.34
CA LEU A 506 17.08 5.09 -8.80
C LEU A 506 16.15 6.13 -9.44
N GLN A 507 14.94 6.28 -8.90
CA GLN A 507 14.00 7.29 -9.36
C GLN A 507 14.55 8.72 -9.20
N LYS A 508 15.28 9.00 -8.10
CA LYS A 508 15.96 10.31 -7.94
C LYS A 508 17.08 10.50 -8.97
N LEU A 509 17.79 9.44 -9.35
CA LEU A 509 18.85 9.51 -10.36
C LEU A 509 18.30 9.76 -11.77
N MET A 510 17.11 9.26 -12.09
CA MET A 510 16.41 9.53 -13.36
C MET A 510 16.19 11.02 -13.65
N VAL A 511 16.04 11.83 -12.59
CA VAL A 511 15.83 13.28 -12.69
C VAL A 511 17.14 14.02 -12.96
N THR A 512 18.29 13.42 -12.64
CA THR A 512 19.59 14.08 -12.77
C THR A 512 19.89 14.36 -14.25
N ALA A 513 20.15 15.64 -14.58
CA ALA A 513 20.56 16.02 -15.91
C ALA A 513 21.96 15.47 -16.20
N VAL A 514 22.04 14.63 -17.22
CA VAL A 514 23.32 14.18 -17.79
C VAL A 514 23.67 15.16 -18.91
N ILE A 515 24.86 15.76 -18.84
CA ILE A 515 25.34 16.78 -19.77
C ILE A 515 26.19 16.11 -20.84
N GLY A 516 26.16 16.65 -22.07
CA GLY A 516 26.99 16.16 -23.18
C GLY A 516 26.19 15.40 -24.24
N THR A 517 26.82 15.16 -25.39
CA THR A 517 26.24 14.34 -26.47
C THR A 517 26.15 12.89 -26.02
N PRO A 518 25.28 12.06 -26.65
CA PRO A 518 25.20 10.64 -26.31
C PRO A 518 26.55 9.93 -26.34
N GLU A 519 27.41 10.33 -27.29
CA GLU A 519 28.78 9.88 -27.42
C GLU A 519 29.67 10.26 -26.23
N ALA A 520 29.65 11.53 -25.82
CA ALA A 520 30.43 12.00 -24.68
C ALA A 520 30.00 11.32 -23.38
N GLN A 521 28.70 11.13 -23.18
CA GLN A 521 28.15 10.41 -22.03
C GLN A 521 28.65 8.95 -21.99
N ARG A 522 28.76 8.31 -23.15
CA ARG A 522 29.26 6.94 -23.28
C ARG A 522 30.74 6.85 -22.90
N ILE A 523 31.54 7.79 -23.37
CA ILE A 523 32.96 7.88 -22.99
C ILE A 523 33.09 8.06 -21.47
N GLU A 524 32.34 8.99 -20.89
CA GLU A 524 32.34 9.24 -19.44
C GLU A 524 31.94 8.00 -18.62
N PHE A 525 30.93 7.24 -19.09
CA PHE A 525 30.51 5.99 -18.45
C PHE A 525 31.63 4.96 -18.43
N LEU A 526 32.27 4.72 -19.58
CA LEU A 526 33.38 3.76 -19.69
C LEU A 526 34.58 4.19 -18.85
N GLU A 527 34.95 5.48 -18.85
CA GLU A 527 36.01 6.02 -18.00
C GLU A 527 35.71 5.88 -16.51
N ALA A 528 34.44 6.01 -16.11
CA ALA A 528 34.04 5.77 -14.72
C ALA A 528 34.23 4.30 -14.33
N LEU A 529 33.86 3.35 -15.20
CA LEU A 529 34.10 1.92 -15.00
C LEU A 529 35.60 1.59 -14.92
N THR A 530 36.40 2.11 -15.86
CA THR A 530 37.86 1.91 -15.87
C THR A 530 38.50 2.40 -14.58
N ARG A 531 38.14 3.60 -14.11
CA ARG A 531 38.66 4.14 -12.83
C ARG A 531 38.25 3.28 -11.63
N MET A 532 37.05 2.70 -11.65
CA MET A 532 36.62 1.78 -10.59
C MET A 532 37.38 0.45 -10.64
N ASP A 533 37.64 -0.09 -11.83
CA ASP A 533 38.47 -1.28 -12.02
C ASP A 533 39.91 -1.06 -11.53
N GLU A 534 40.51 0.09 -11.83
CA GLU A 534 41.84 0.46 -11.35
C GLU A 534 41.90 0.52 -9.81
N GLN A 535 40.89 1.12 -9.17
CA GLN A 535 40.77 1.16 -7.70
C GLN A 535 40.63 -0.26 -7.12
N ALA A 536 39.80 -1.10 -7.74
CA ALA A 536 39.57 -2.48 -7.33
C ALA A 536 40.87 -3.32 -7.39
N THR A 537 41.62 -3.17 -8.48
CA THR A 537 42.91 -3.80 -8.70
C THR A 537 43.96 -3.33 -7.69
N ALA A 538 44.01 -2.02 -7.41
CA ALA A 538 44.93 -1.47 -6.42
C ALA A 538 44.68 -2.05 -5.01
N LEU A 539 43.42 -2.09 -4.57
CA LEU A 539 43.03 -2.65 -3.27
C LEU A 539 43.35 -4.13 -3.14
N ARG A 540 43.02 -4.95 -4.16
CA ARG A 540 43.33 -6.39 -4.12
C ARG A 540 44.83 -6.65 -4.05
N ARG A 541 45.61 -5.86 -4.79
CA ARG A 541 47.08 -5.92 -4.75
C ARG A 541 47.60 -5.60 -3.35
N GLU A 542 47.12 -4.53 -2.73
CA GLU A 542 47.51 -4.16 -1.36
C GLU A 542 47.15 -5.26 -0.35
N ALA A 543 45.97 -5.86 -0.47
CA ALA A 543 45.54 -6.97 0.39
C ALA A 543 46.45 -8.20 0.24
N LEU A 544 46.82 -8.58 -0.99
CA LEU A 544 47.73 -9.70 -1.24
C LEU A 544 49.15 -9.41 -0.74
N LEU A 545 49.65 -8.18 -0.93
CA LEU A 545 50.95 -7.76 -0.39
C LEU A 545 50.96 -7.75 1.14
N ALA A 546 49.87 -7.31 1.78
CA ALA A 546 49.72 -7.35 3.23
C ALA A 546 49.66 -8.79 3.76
N LYS A 547 48.88 -9.66 3.09
CA LYS A 547 48.80 -11.09 3.43
C LYS A 547 50.15 -11.77 3.29
N MET A 548 50.90 -11.51 2.21
CA MET A 548 52.24 -12.04 1.99
C MET A 548 53.24 -11.68 3.11
N ARG A 549 53.05 -10.51 3.77
CA ARG A 549 53.87 -10.11 4.93
C ARG A 549 53.48 -10.85 6.21
N ALA A 550 52.24 -11.31 6.33
CA ALA A 550 51.72 -11.95 7.54
C ALA A 550 51.74 -13.49 7.46
N ALA A 551 51.58 -14.07 6.27
CA ALA A 551 51.50 -15.51 6.02
C ALA A 551 51.91 -15.84 4.57
N PRO A 552 52.38 -17.06 4.28
CA PRO A 552 52.65 -17.49 2.90
C PRO A 552 51.36 -17.49 2.07
N LEU A 553 51.43 -16.88 0.87
CA LEU A 553 50.37 -16.96 -0.13
C LEU A 553 50.31 -18.37 -0.73
N ASP A 554 49.11 -18.82 -1.10
CA ASP A 554 48.95 -20.03 -1.91
C ASP A 554 49.38 -19.79 -3.38
N ASP A 555 49.45 -20.86 -4.17
CA ASP A 555 49.96 -20.77 -5.54
C ASP A 555 49.01 -20.00 -6.48
N ALA A 556 47.71 -19.96 -6.18
CA ALA A 556 46.73 -19.18 -6.92
C ALA A 556 46.88 -17.68 -6.59
N GLU A 557 47.08 -17.34 -5.33
CA GLU A 557 47.31 -15.97 -4.86
C GLU A 557 48.66 -15.42 -5.35
N LYS A 558 49.71 -16.26 -5.43
CA LYS A 558 50.99 -15.88 -6.05
C LYS A 558 50.87 -15.63 -7.55
N ALA A 559 50.04 -16.39 -8.25
CA ALA A 559 49.74 -16.15 -9.66
C ALA A 559 48.95 -14.85 -9.83
N GLU A 560 47.89 -14.65 -9.03
CA GLU A 560 47.08 -13.42 -9.05
C GLU A 560 47.93 -12.17 -8.76
N LEU A 561 48.79 -12.21 -7.73
CA LEU A 561 49.66 -11.07 -7.41
C LEU A 561 50.65 -10.76 -8.54
N ARG A 562 51.19 -11.77 -9.24
CA ARG A 562 52.06 -11.56 -10.41
C ARG A 562 51.30 -10.85 -11.53
N ASP A 563 50.07 -11.26 -11.82
CA ASP A 563 49.24 -10.63 -12.85
C ASP A 563 48.87 -9.19 -12.49
N LEU A 564 48.52 -8.92 -11.23
CA LEU A 564 48.21 -7.57 -10.75
C LEU A 564 49.43 -6.63 -10.73
N LEU A 565 50.64 -7.18 -10.57
CA LEU A 565 51.89 -6.40 -10.66
C LEU A 565 52.29 -6.16 -12.12
N ALA A 566 52.09 -7.12 -13.01
CA ALA A 566 52.34 -6.99 -14.45
C ALA A 566 51.40 -5.99 -15.13
N ALA A 567 50.15 -5.87 -14.66
CA ALA A 567 49.19 -4.86 -15.11
C ALA A 567 49.67 -3.40 -14.92
N ARG A 568 50.71 -3.18 -14.09
CA ARG A 568 51.34 -1.86 -13.86
C ARG A 568 52.34 -1.46 -14.96
N VAL A 569 52.74 -2.39 -15.84
CA VAL A 569 53.87 -2.22 -16.77
C VAL A 569 53.43 -1.93 -18.21
N ARG A 570 52.14 -2.07 -18.57
CA ARG A 570 51.67 -1.65 -19.90
C ARG A 570 51.57 -0.11 -19.94
N PRO A 571 52.34 0.58 -20.80
CA PRO A 571 52.09 1.98 -21.07
C PRO A 571 50.70 2.09 -21.69
N THR A 572 49.95 3.12 -21.30
CA THR A 572 48.76 3.55 -22.03
C THR A 572 49.17 3.84 -23.47
N ALA A 573 48.81 2.95 -24.39
CA ALA A 573 48.88 3.25 -25.81
C ALA A 573 47.92 4.42 -26.06
N THR A 574 48.48 5.57 -26.42
CA THR A 574 47.76 6.72 -26.95
C THR A 574 46.97 6.29 -28.18
N PRO A 575 45.68 6.65 -28.31
CA PRO A 575 44.96 6.49 -29.56
C PRO A 575 45.42 7.59 -30.53
N ASP A 576 45.84 7.17 -31.73
CA ASP A 576 45.85 8.00 -32.95
C ASP A 576 44.42 8.24 -33.45
#